data_AF-A0A918NFS1-F1
#
_entry.id   AF-A0A918NFS1-F1
#
_cell.length_a   1.000
_cell.length_b   1.000
_cell.length_c   1.000
_cell.angle_alpha   90.00
_cell.angle_beta   90.00
_cell.angle_gamma   90.00
#
_symmetry.space_group_name_H-M   'P 1'
#
loop_
_entity.id
_entity.type
_entity.pdbx_description
1 polymer ?
#
loop_
_entity_poly.entity_id
_entity_poly.type
_entity_poly.pdbx_seq_one_letter_code
_entity_poly.pdbx_strand_id
1 'polypeptide(L)'
;MRRVPLDKIFLQPGVHLHWLRLAGTVRFEVGAELASRFDEVWRAFEIEGCPAPTTFLEGHPLSEDDFLFALFAGAVHAREQMPEFWVEIEPDAVVWHGAFD
;
A
#
# COMPACT_ATOMS: atom_id res chain seq x y z
N MET A 1 -15.79 -2.66 3.46
CA MET A 1 -14.83 -1.80 2.72
C MET A 1 -14.86 -0.36 3.21
N ARG A 2 -13.73 0.18 3.66
CA ARG A 2 -13.55 1.60 4.03
C ARG A 2 -12.92 2.37 2.86
N ARG A 3 -13.47 3.54 2.52
CA ARG A 3 -12.90 4.45 1.51
C ARG A 3 -11.99 5.48 2.18
N VAL A 4 -10.82 5.72 1.61
CA VAL A 4 -9.79 6.60 2.13
C VAL A 4 -9.45 7.62 1.05
N PRO A 5 -9.80 8.90 1.25
CA PRO A 5 -9.43 9.94 0.30
C PRO A 5 -7.91 10.20 0.35
N LEU A 6 -7.37 10.72 -0.75
CA LEU A 6 -5.95 10.97 -0.98
C LEU A 6 -5.26 11.71 0.18
N ASP A 7 -5.92 12.70 0.78
CA ASP A 7 -5.37 13.52 1.88
C ASP A 7 -5.13 12.73 3.18
N LYS A 8 -5.68 11.52 3.29
CA LYS A 8 -5.52 10.63 4.45
C LYS A 8 -4.44 9.56 4.25
N ILE A 9 -3.77 9.55 3.10
CA ILE A 9 -2.63 8.64 2.85
C ILE A 9 -1.46 8.94 3.78
N PHE A 10 -1.27 10.20 4.20
CA PHE A 10 -0.17 10.56 5.10
C PHE A 10 -0.43 10.27 6.58
N LEU A 11 -1.58 9.69 6.91
CA LEU A 11 -1.77 9.16 8.26
C LEU A 11 -0.79 8.02 8.52
N GLN A 12 -0.40 7.86 9.79
CA GLN A 12 0.55 6.83 10.17
C GLN A 12 0.08 5.44 9.69
N PRO A 13 0.97 4.57 9.20
CA PRO A 13 0.63 3.22 8.72
C PRO A 13 -0.23 2.40 9.70
N GLY A 14 -0.04 2.58 11.01
CA GLY A 14 -0.85 1.92 12.04
C GLY A 14 -2.35 2.28 11.98
N VAL A 15 -2.70 3.48 11.52
CA VAL A 15 -4.10 3.90 11.31
C VAL A 15 -4.71 3.14 10.14
N HIS A 16 -3.98 3.00 9.02
CA HIS A 16 -4.45 2.23 7.88
C HIS A 16 -4.62 0.75 8.23
N LEU A 17 -3.66 0.18 8.97
CA LEU A 17 -3.75 -1.19 9.49
C LEU A 17 -4.97 -1.37 10.41
N HIS A 18 -5.25 -0.41 11.30
CA HIS A 18 -6.44 -0.44 12.13
C HIS A 18 -7.73 -0.40 11.31
N TRP A 19 -7.77 0.39 10.24
CA TRP A 19 -8.90 0.40 9.32
C TRP A 19 -9.08 -0.92 8.58
N LEU A 20 -7.98 -1.53 8.13
CA LEU A 20 -7.99 -2.82 7.48
C LEU A 20 -8.49 -3.92 8.42
N ARG A 21 -8.01 -3.92 9.67
CA ARG A 21 -8.51 -4.77 10.77
C ARG A 21 -10.03 -4.72 10.95
N LEU A 22 -10.60 -3.52 10.97
CA LEU A 22 -12.03 -3.36 11.22
C LEU A 22 -12.90 -3.64 9.99
N ALA A 23 -12.41 -3.31 8.79
CA ALA A 23 -13.24 -3.28 7.59
C ALA A 23 -13.00 -4.46 6.63
N GLY A 24 -11.95 -5.25 6.83
CA GLY A 24 -11.46 -6.31 5.94
C GLY A 24 -10.87 -5.82 4.62
N THR A 25 -11.34 -4.66 4.15
CA THR A 25 -10.93 -4.04 2.89
C THR A 25 -10.83 -2.52 3.06
N VAL A 26 -9.75 -1.93 2.56
CA VAL A 26 -9.50 -0.48 2.51
C VAL A 26 -9.25 -0.07 1.06
N ARG A 27 -9.99 0.91 0.56
CA ARG A 27 -9.85 1.49 -0.79
C ARG A 27 -9.27 2.90 -0.68
N PHE A 28 -8.06 3.10 -1.19
CA PHE A 28 -7.42 4.42 -1.31
C PHE A 28 -7.76 5.05 -2.66
N GLU A 29 -8.35 6.25 -2.63
CA GLU A 29 -8.76 7.00 -3.82
C GLU A 29 -7.59 7.87 -4.31
N VAL A 30 -6.84 7.37 -5.29
CA VAL A 30 -5.52 7.90 -5.69
C VAL A 30 -5.46 8.43 -7.13
N GLY A 31 -6.46 8.10 -7.95
CA GLY A 31 -6.47 8.42 -9.38
C GLY A 31 -5.56 7.47 -10.19
N ALA A 32 -5.75 7.47 -11.51
CA ALA A 32 -5.17 6.46 -12.41
C ALA A 32 -3.65 6.47 -12.48
N GLU A 33 -3.04 7.65 -12.51
CA GLU A 33 -1.58 7.78 -12.61
C GLU A 33 -0.88 7.18 -11.38
N LEU A 34 -1.34 7.56 -10.17
CA LEU A 34 -0.77 7.07 -8.93
C LEU A 34 -1.08 5.57 -8.72
N ALA A 35 -2.26 5.09 -9.09
CA ALA A 35 -2.59 3.67 -9.05
C ALA A 35 -1.66 2.84 -9.96
N SER A 36 -1.40 3.31 -11.19
CA SER A 36 -0.50 2.65 -12.14
C SER A 36 0.94 2.60 -11.62
N ARG A 37 1.45 3.74 -11.12
CA ARG A 37 2.80 3.82 -10.57
C ARG A 37 2.97 2.95 -9.33
N PHE A 38 1.93 2.85 -8.49
CA PHE A 38 1.93 1.92 -7.37
C PHE A 38 1.95 0.46 -7.81
N ASP A 39 1.18 0.07 -8.84
CA ASP A 39 1.20 -1.30 -9.39
C ASP A 39 2.60 -1.71 -9.86
N GLU A 40 3.29 -0.82 -10.59
CA GLU A 40 4.66 -1.05 -11.07
C GLU A 40 5.62 -1.31 -9.90
N VAL A 41 5.56 -0.46 -8.88
CA VAL A 41 6.40 -0.58 -7.67
C VAL A 41 6.07 -1.83 -6.87
N TRP A 42 4.79 -2.10 -6.65
CA TRP A 42 4.35 -3.26 -5.86
C TRP A 42 4.75 -4.58 -6.55
N ARG A 43 4.59 -4.67 -7.87
CA ARG A 43 5.03 -5.84 -8.64
C ARG A 43 6.54 -6.01 -8.60
N ALA A 44 7.31 -4.93 -8.74
CA ALA A 44 8.77 -5.00 -8.63
C ALA A 44 9.19 -5.54 -7.25
N PHE A 45 8.58 -5.02 -6.17
CA PHE A 45 8.79 -5.49 -4.81
C PHE A 45 8.49 -6.98 -4.64
N GLU A 46 7.37 -7.46 -5.20
CA GLU A 46 7.00 -8.88 -5.14
C GLU A 46 7.93 -9.77 -5.97
N ILE A 47 8.33 -9.34 -7.17
CA ILE A 47 9.27 -10.05 -8.05
C ILE A 47 10.65 -10.19 -7.40
N GLU A 48 11.09 -9.17 -6.68
CA GLU A 48 12.35 -9.18 -5.92
C GLU A 48 12.29 -10.02 -4.63
N GLY A 49 11.15 -10.67 -4.36
CA GLY A 49 10.99 -11.55 -3.20
C GLY A 49 10.67 -10.81 -1.91
N CYS A 50 10.06 -9.63 -2.01
CA CYS A 50 9.66 -8.80 -0.86
C CYS A 50 10.85 -8.49 0.07
N PRO A 51 11.91 -7.86 -0.43
CA PRO A 51 13.11 -7.56 0.36
C PRO A 51 12.80 -6.61 1.53
N ALA A 52 13.78 -6.39 2.41
CA ALA A 52 13.66 -5.35 3.41
C ALA A 52 13.41 -3.98 2.74
N PRO A 53 12.51 -3.13 3.27
CA PRO A 53 12.11 -1.90 2.59
C PRO A 53 13.27 -0.95 2.30
N THR A 54 14.24 -0.86 3.19
CA THR A 54 15.45 -0.05 2.98
C THR A 54 16.26 -0.53 1.77
N THR A 55 16.42 -1.85 1.62
CA THR A 55 17.12 -2.45 0.47
C THR A 55 16.36 -2.21 -0.83
N PHE A 56 15.03 -2.32 -0.81
CA PHE A 56 14.22 -2.03 -1.99
C PHE A 56 14.37 -0.56 -2.43
N LEU A 57 14.32 0.36 -1.47
CA LEU A 57 14.40 1.80 -1.73
C LEU A 57 15.77 2.26 -2.26
N GLU A 58 16.84 1.49 -2.05
CA GLU A 58 18.16 1.77 -2.65
C GLU A 58 18.15 1.60 -4.18
N GLY A 59 17.35 0.65 -4.70
CA GLY A 59 17.16 0.41 -6.13
C GLY A 59 15.99 1.18 -6.76
N HIS A 60 15.04 1.61 -5.93
CA HIS A 60 13.80 2.27 -6.34
C HIS A 60 13.60 3.54 -5.49
N PRO A 61 14.09 4.72 -5.91
CA PRO A 61 14.05 5.94 -5.10
C PRO A 61 12.63 6.53 -5.05
N LEU A 62 11.74 5.88 -4.29
CA LEU A 62 10.36 6.32 -4.07
C LEU A 62 10.27 7.56 -3.18
N SER A 63 11.38 7.95 -2.52
CA SER A 63 11.44 9.06 -1.59
C SER A 63 11.16 10.43 -2.21
N GLU A 64 11.16 10.54 -3.54
CA GLU A 64 10.82 11.78 -4.25
C GLU A 64 9.31 11.92 -4.53
N ASP A 65 8.52 10.87 -4.24
CA ASP A 65 7.07 10.88 -4.35
C ASP A 65 6.42 10.49 -3.02
N ASP A 66 6.01 11.50 -2.26
CA ASP A 66 5.44 11.33 -0.92
C ASP A 66 4.22 10.39 -0.92
N PHE A 67 3.37 10.44 -1.94
CA PHE A 67 2.16 9.62 -2.00
C PHE A 67 2.50 8.16 -2.29
N LEU A 68 3.36 7.92 -3.26
CA LEU A 68 3.81 6.58 -3.64
C LEU A 68 4.60 5.93 -2.49
N PHE A 69 5.47 6.69 -1.83
CA PHE A 69 6.19 6.26 -0.64
C PHE A 69 5.24 5.91 0.51
N ALA A 70 4.25 6.76 0.81
CA ALA A 70 3.31 6.52 1.90
C ALA A 70 2.43 5.29 1.65
N LEU A 71 1.95 5.08 0.41
CA LEU A 71 1.22 3.87 0.03
C LEU A 71 2.11 2.63 0.15
N PHE A 72 3.34 2.68 -0.35
CA PHE A 72 4.27 1.55 -0.29
C PHE A 72 4.62 1.18 1.16
N ALA A 73 5.04 2.16 1.96
CA ALA A 73 5.38 1.93 3.37
C ALA A 73 4.18 1.40 4.17
N GLY A 74 2.98 1.90 3.90
CA GLY A 74 1.75 1.40 4.50
C GLY A 74 1.41 -0.04 4.11
N ALA A 75 1.53 -0.38 2.82
CA ALA A 75 1.26 -1.72 2.31
C ALA A 75 2.27 -2.75 2.83
N VAL A 76 3.56 -2.39 2.85
CA VAL A 76 4.61 -3.21 3.47
C VAL A 76 4.31 -3.44 4.95
N HIS A 77 4.00 -2.38 5.70
CA HIS A 77 3.67 -2.51 7.11
C HIS A 77 2.44 -3.40 7.34
N ALA A 78 1.41 -3.29 6.51
CA ALA A 78 0.25 -4.16 6.58
C ALA A 78 0.61 -5.62 6.30
N ARG A 79 1.42 -5.90 5.26
CA ARG A 79 1.91 -7.23 4.91
C ARG A 79 2.68 -7.90 6.04
N GLU A 80 3.56 -7.16 6.72
CA GLU A 80 4.33 -7.67 7.86
C GLU A 80 3.45 -8.04 9.06
N GLN A 81 2.27 -7.44 9.18
CA GLN A 81 1.37 -7.60 10.32
C GLN A 81 0.15 -8.50 10.02
N MET A 82 -0.07 -8.87 8.75
CA MET A 82 -1.25 -9.59 8.28
C MET A 82 -0.86 -10.64 7.22
N PRO A 83 -0.87 -11.94 7.55
CA PRO A 83 -0.48 -13.01 6.61
C PRO A 83 -1.33 -13.06 5.35
N GLU A 84 -2.62 -12.74 5.45
CA GLU A 84 -3.57 -12.73 4.32
C GLU A 84 -3.66 -11.37 3.62
N PHE A 85 -2.69 -10.48 3.83
CA PHE A 85 -2.64 -9.19 3.14
C PHE A 85 -2.37 -9.37 1.65
N TRP A 86 -3.18 -8.73 0.81
CA TRP A 86 -2.90 -8.60 -0.61
C TRP A 86 -3.45 -7.28 -1.15
N VAL A 87 -2.92 -6.88 -2.31
CA VAL A 87 -3.28 -5.62 -2.96
C VAL A 87 -3.96 -5.89 -4.29
N GLU A 88 -5.06 -5.18 -4.52
CA GLU A 88 -5.76 -5.08 -5.80
C GLU A 88 -5.59 -3.68 -6.37
N ILE A 89 -5.35 -3.59 -7.67
CA ILE A 89 -5.22 -2.32 -8.38
C ILE A 89 -6.46 -2.09 -9.23
N GLU A 90 -7.15 -0.99 -8.96
CA GLU A 90 -8.26 -0.49 -9.76
C GLU A 90 -7.82 0.75 -10.58
N PRO A 91 -8.55 1.13 -11.64
CA PRO A 91 -8.19 2.29 -12.47
C PRO A 91 -8.08 3.62 -11.73
N ASP A 92 -8.68 3.78 -10.55
CA ASP A 92 -8.64 5.03 -9.76
C ASP A 92 -8.28 4.80 -8.29
N ALA A 93 -7.92 3.57 -7.93
CA ALA A 93 -7.74 3.19 -6.54
C ALA A 93 -6.70 2.09 -6.34
N VAL A 94 -6.11 2.11 -5.14
CA VAL A 94 -5.35 0.98 -4.59
C VAL A 94 -6.20 0.38 -3.49
N VAL A 95 -6.50 -0.91 -3.58
CA VAL A 95 -7.36 -1.60 -2.61
C VAL A 95 -6.54 -2.62 -1.85
N TRP A 96 -6.51 -2.47 -0.53
CA TRP A 96 -5.90 -3.41 0.39
C TRP A 96 -6.96 -4.34 0.93
N HIS A 97 -6.65 -5.62 0.92
CA HIS A 97 -7.47 -6.67 1.47
C HIS A 97 -6.70 -7.38 2.57
N GLY A 98 -7.41 -7.77 3.61
CA GLY A 98 -6.82 -8.51 4.70
C GLY A 98 -7.90 -9.12 5.58
N ALA A 99 -7.64 -10.31 6.07
CA ALA A 99 -8.48 -10.98 7.04
C ALA A 99 -7.69 -11.25 8.33
N PHE A 100 -8.44 -11.40 9.42
CA PHE A 100 -7.93 -11.85 10.70
C PHE A 100 -8.64 -13.16 11.01
N ASP A 101 -7.85 -14.21 11.27
CA ASP A 101 -8.31 -15.42 11.96
C ASP A 101 -8.76 -15.11 13.40
#